data_AF-A0AAD4LT08-F1
#
_entry.id   AF-A0AAD4LT08-F1
#
_cell.length_a   1.000
_cell.length_b   1.000
_cell.length_c   1.000
_cell.angle_alpha   90.00
_cell.angle_beta   90.00
_cell.angle_gamma   90.00
#
_symmetry.space_group_name_H-M   'P 1'
#
loop_
_entity.id
_entity.type
_entity.pdbx_description
1 polymer ?
#
loop_
_entity_poly.entity_id
_entity_poly.type
_entity_poly.pdbx_seq_one_letter_code
_entity_poly.pdbx_strand_id
1 'polypeptide(L)'
;LTPEGIKAWAVKQMYNLCVHHDLLNLWAYLWENWYQCRRWELWARSGEPREIPCLKMTMFVEKHWRHVKEDYLQHFSLPCVDLLAWVLVMKLAPMYYQKLDIVLN
;
A
#
# COMPACT_ATOMS: atom_id res chain seq x y z
N LEU A 1 -11.90 -12.54 2.59
CA LEU A 1 -11.11 -13.53 1.80
C LEU A 1 -9.88 -13.87 2.61
N THR A 2 -9.61 -15.15 2.85
CA THR A 2 -8.39 -15.58 3.53
C THR A 2 -7.16 -15.36 2.64
N PRO A 3 -5.95 -15.18 3.19
CA PRO A 3 -4.71 -15.02 2.41
C PRO A 3 -4.51 -16.13 1.37
N GLU A 4 -4.86 -17.37 1.73
CA GLU A 4 -4.79 -18.55 0.87
C GLU A 4 -5.82 -18.46 -0.26
N GLY A 5 -7.01 -17.93 0.02
CA GLY A 5 -8.05 -17.70 -0.99
C GLY A 5 -7.64 -16.64 -2.01
N ILE A 6 -6.98 -15.56 -1.57
CA ILE A 6 -6.44 -14.52 -2.45
C ILE A 6 -5.36 -15.12 -3.36
N LYS A 7 -4.45 -15.92 -2.80
CA LYS A 7 -3.42 -16.61 -3.57
C LYS A 7 -4.02 -17.55 -4.60
N ALA A 8 -4.94 -18.42 -4.19
CA ALA A 8 -5.56 -19.40 -5.08
C ALA A 8 -6.30 -18.71 -6.24
N TRP A 9 -7.00 -17.61 -5.95
CA TRP A 9 -7.66 -16.80 -6.96
C TRP A 9 -6.65 -16.18 -7.95
N ALA A 10 -5.59 -15.54 -7.46
CA ALA A 10 -4.58 -14.88 -8.30
C ALA A 10 -3.83 -15.88 -9.20
N VAL A 11 -3.44 -17.04 -8.64
CA VAL A 11 -2.81 -18.15 -9.36
C VAL A 11 -3.72 -18.64 -10.48
N LYS A 12 -5.01 -18.87 -10.18
CA LYS A 12 -5.99 -19.35 -11.16
C LYS A 12 -6.20 -18.36 -12.30
N GLN A 13 -6.32 -17.07 -12.00
CA GLN A 13 -6.47 -16.02 -13.02
C GLN A 13 -5.27 -16.00 -13.97
N MET A 14 -4.05 -15.99 -13.42
CA MET A 14 -2.84 -15.90 -14.24
C MET A 14 -2.57 -17.17 -15.04
N TYR A 15 -2.84 -18.34 -14.45
CA TYR A 15 -2.76 -19.62 -15.16
C TYR A 15 -3.71 -19.64 -16.36
N ASN A 16 -4.97 -19.30 -16.14
CA ASN A 16 -5.98 -19.28 -17.21
C ASN A 16 -5.59 -18.31 -18.33
N LEU A 17 -5.04 -17.14 -17.99
CA LEU A 17 -4.55 -16.17 -18.96
C LEU A 17 -3.39 -16.74 -19.77
N CYS A 18 -2.42 -17.37 -19.11
CA CYS A 18 -1.27 -17.97 -19.81
C CYS A 18 -1.69 -19.12 -20.71
N VAL A 19 -2.62 -19.98 -20.28
CA VAL A 19 -3.17 -21.08 -21.10
C VAL A 19 -3.95 -20.53 -22.30
N HIS A 20 -4.79 -19.52 -22.10
CA HIS A 20 -5.59 -18.92 -23.16
C HIS A 20 -4.73 -18.30 -24.28
N HIS A 21 -3.53 -17.80 -23.94
CA HIS A 21 -2.62 -17.16 -24.88
C HIS A 21 -1.41 -18.03 -25.29
N ASP A 22 -1.40 -19.32 -24.94
CA ASP A 22 -0.29 -20.26 -25.20
C ASP A 22 1.08 -19.79 -24.65
N LEU A 23 1.06 -19.14 -23.50
CA LEU A 23 2.24 -18.56 -22.83
C LEU A 23 2.79 -19.51 -21.75
N LEU A 24 3.04 -20.78 -22.09
CA LEU A 24 3.49 -21.80 -21.13
C LEU A 24 4.83 -21.47 -20.48
N ASN A 25 5.78 -20.93 -21.25
CA ASN A 25 7.09 -20.51 -20.74
C ASN A 25 6.97 -19.34 -19.77
N LEU A 26 6.04 -18.41 -20.03
CA LEU A 26 5.76 -17.30 -19.12
C LEU A 26 5.15 -17.83 -17.82
N TRP A 27 4.22 -18.79 -17.90
CA TRP A 27 3.66 -19.42 -16.71
C TRP A 27 4.74 -20.08 -15.84
N ALA A 28 5.64 -20.86 -16.44
CA ALA A 28 6.75 -21.49 -15.72
C ALA A 28 7.61 -20.44 -15.00
N TYR A 29 7.96 -19.34 -15.68
CA TYR A 29 8.71 -18.24 -15.09
C TYR A 29 7.96 -17.57 -13.94
N LEU A 30 6.68 -17.25 -14.13
CA LEU A 30 5.83 -16.60 -13.12
C LEU A 30 5.64 -17.49 -11.89
N TRP A 31 5.49 -18.81 -12.09
CA TRP A 31 5.37 -19.76 -11.00
C TRP A 31 6.64 -19.78 -10.15
N GLU A 32 7.79 -20.00 -10.77
CA GLU A 32 9.09 -20.08 -10.08
C GLU A 32 9.49 -18.78 -9.38
N ASN A 33 9.07 -17.62 -9.92
CA ASN A 33 9.48 -16.33 -9.37
C ASN A 33 8.46 -15.65 -8.46
N TRP A 34 7.16 -15.83 -8.66
CA TRP A 34 6.13 -15.04 -7.95
C TRP A 34 5.07 -15.88 -7.23
N TYR A 35 4.62 -17.01 -7.79
CA TYR A 35 3.49 -17.77 -7.22
C TYR A 35 3.89 -18.94 -6.31
N GLN A 36 5.13 -19.42 -6.39
CA GLN A 36 5.68 -20.43 -5.48
C GLN A 36 5.53 -19.98 -4.01
N CYS A 37 5.18 -20.90 -3.10
CA CYS A 37 4.90 -20.56 -1.69
C CYS A 37 5.98 -19.70 -1.01
N ARG A 38 7.26 -20.07 -1.17
CA ARG A 38 8.38 -19.33 -0.57
C ARG A 38 8.57 -17.92 -1.12
N ARG A 39 8.08 -17.64 -2.33
CA ARG A 39 8.22 -16.32 -2.98
C ARG A 39 6.96 -15.47 -2.89
N TRP A 40 5.81 -16.13 -2.83
CA TRP A 40 4.52 -15.48 -2.68
C TRP A 40 4.49 -14.55 -1.46
N GLU A 41 5.04 -14.99 -0.32
CA GLU A 41 5.11 -14.19 0.91
C GLU A 41 5.89 -12.88 0.73
N LEU A 42 6.94 -12.89 -0.09
CA LEU A 42 7.76 -11.71 -0.38
C LEU A 42 7.05 -10.71 -1.29
N TRP A 43 6.24 -11.21 -2.23
CA TRP A 43 5.57 -10.41 -3.24
C TRP A 43 4.18 -9.94 -2.77
N ALA A 44 3.36 -10.87 -2.31
CA ALA A 44 2.01 -10.65 -1.84
C ALA A 44 1.99 -10.24 -0.37
N ARG A 45 2.79 -9.23 0.03
CA ARG A 45 2.78 -8.62 1.39
C ARG A 45 1.39 -8.15 1.88
N SER A 46 0.33 -8.37 1.11
CA SER A 46 -1.07 -8.44 1.55
C SER A 46 -1.42 -9.62 2.45
N GLY A 47 -0.58 -10.66 2.51
CA GLY A 47 -0.81 -11.89 3.26
C GLY A 47 -0.26 -11.87 4.69
N GLU A 48 0.60 -10.91 5.02
CA GLU A 48 1.12 -10.73 6.39
C GLU A 48 0.06 -10.00 7.22
N PRO A 49 -0.65 -10.68 8.13
CA PRO A 49 -1.75 -10.05 8.87
C PRO A 49 -1.26 -8.97 9.84
N ARG A 50 0.04 -8.99 10.17
CA ARG A 50 0.68 -8.11 11.14
C ARG A 50 1.33 -6.87 10.51
N GLU A 51 1.44 -6.81 9.18
CA GLU A 51 2.10 -5.72 8.48
C GLU A 51 1.17 -5.01 7.49
N ILE A 52 1.30 -3.69 7.40
CA ILE A 52 0.54 -2.90 6.43
C ILE A 52 1.22 -3.08 5.06
N PRO A 53 0.50 -3.47 4.00
CA PRO A 53 1.10 -3.67 2.68
C PRO A 53 1.80 -2.40 2.19
N CYS A 54 3.02 -2.51 1.64
CA CYS A 54 3.81 -1.33 1.22
C CYS A 54 3.08 -0.45 0.20
N LEU A 55 2.31 -1.04 -0.72
CA LEU A 55 1.48 -0.29 -1.66
C LEU A 55 0.40 0.52 -0.93
N LYS A 56 -0.20 -0.05 0.12
CA LYS A 56 -1.16 0.65 0.98
C LYS A 56 -0.47 1.78 1.73
N MET A 57 0.71 1.56 2.31
CA MET A 57 1.49 2.62 2.97
C MET A 57 1.83 3.76 2.00
N THR A 58 2.31 3.44 0.80
CA THR A 58 2.68 4.45 -0.21
C THR A 58 1.48 5.32 -0.57
N MET A 59 0.32 4.71 -0.85
CA MET A 59 -0.91 5.46 -1.13
C MET A 59 -1.39 6.31 0.05
N PHE A 60 -1.28 5.81 1.28
CA PHE A 60 -1.65 6.55 2.48
C PHE A 60 -0.71 7.74 2.70
N VAL A 61 0.60 7.54 2.52
CA VAL A 61 1.63 8.56 2.64
C VAL A 61 1.46 9.63 1.55
N GLU A 62 1.28 9.23 0.30
CA GLU A 62 1.01 10.16 -0.81
C GLU A 62 -0.26 10.98 -0.60
N LYS A 63 -1.35 10.33 -0.17
CA LYS A 63 -2.61 11.01 0.13
C LYS A 63 -2.44 11.99 1.30
N HIS A 64 -1.71 11.59 2.34
CA HIS A 64 -1.40 12.46 3.47
C HIS A 64 -0.62 13.68 3.00
N TRP A 65 0.48 13.51 2.27
CA TRP A 65 1.28 14.62 1.76
C TRP A 65 0.53 15.52 0.78
N ARG A 66 -0.37 14.96 -0.04
CA ARG A 66 -1.26 15.74 -0.90
C ARG A 66 -2.13 16.67 -0.06
N HIS A 67 -2.79 16.16 0.97
CA HIS A 67 -3.63 16.95 1.87
C HIS A 67 -2.81 18.05 2.58
N VAL A 68 -1.60 17.73 3.07
CA VAL A 68 -0.71 18.75 3.67
C VAL A 68 -0.35 19.84 2.66
N LYS A 69 -0.03 19.45 1.43
CA LYS A 69 0.35 20.38 0.37
C LYS A 69 -0.80 21.30 -0.04
N GLU A 70 -1.98 20.72 -0.28
CA GLU A 70 -3.15 21.46 -0.75
C GLU A 70 -3.75 22.35 0.34
N ASP A 71 -3.90 21.85 1.57
CA ASP A 71 -4.66 22.59 2.58
C ASP A 71 -3.81 23.58 3.38
N TYR A 72 -2.50 23.34 3.49
CA TYR A 72 -1.63 24.16 4.34
C TYR A 72 -0.52 24.89 3.57
N LEU A 73 -0.01 24.30 2.49
CA LEU A 73 1.17 24.83 1.79
C LEU A 73 0.84 25.46 0.43
N GLN A 74 -0.40 25.41 -0.05
CA GLN A 74 -0.80 25.89 -1.38
C GLN A 74 -0.45 27.36 -1.64
N HIS A 75 -0.50 28.20 -0.60
CA HIS A 75 -0.25 29.64 -0.70
C HIS A 75 1.22 30.02 -0.53
N PHE A 76 2.10 29.06 -0.25
CA PHE A 76 3.52 29.30 -0.04
C PHE A 76 4.33 28.81 -1.24
N SER A 77 4.93 29.73 -1.98
CA SER A 77 5.96 29.41 -2.96
C SER A 77 7.27 29.08 -2.22
N LEU A 78 7.62 27.79 -2.16
CA LEU A 78 8.78 27.26 -1.41
C LEU A 78 8.69 27.43 0.12
N PRO A 79 7.78 26.72 0.79
CA PRO A 79 7.72 26.73 2.24
C PRO A 79 9.03 26.21 2.85
N CYS A 80 9.58 26.96 3.81
CA CYS A 80 10.69 26.49 4.63
C CYS A 80 10.28 25.20 5.37
N VAL A 81 11.26 24.32 5.62
CA VAL A 81 11.03 23.06 6.35
C VAL A 81 10.43 23.33 7.74
N ASP A 82 10.78 24.45 8.38
CA ASP A 82 10.22 24.85 9.68
C ASP A 82 8.70 25.10 9.63
N LEU A 83 8.19 25.68 8.53
CA LEU A 83 6.76 25.89 8.35
C LEU A 83 6.04 24.54 8.22
N LEU A 84 6.63 23.61 7.47
CA LEU A 84 6.10 22.25 7.36
C LEU A 84 6.09 21.55 8.72
N ALA A 85 7.19 21.61 9.47
CA ALA A 85 7.29 21.04 10.81
C ALA A 85 6.23 21.63 11.76
N TRP A 86 6.05 22.96 11.73
CA TRP A 86 5.02 23.64 12.50
C TRP A 86 3.61 23.18 12.12
N VAL A 87 3.29 23.05 10.83
CA VAL A 87 1.99 22.53 10.36
C VAL A 87 1.75 21.10 10.86
N LEU A 88 2.76 20.22 10.74
CA LEU A 88 2.67 18.84 11.21
C LEU A 88 2.38 18.77 12.72
N VAL A 89 3.13 19.51 13.53
CA VAL A 89 3.05 19.46 15.00
C VAL A 89 1.82 20.19 15.53
N MET A 90 1.54 21.39 15.03
CA MET A 90 0.54 22.27 15.64
C MET A 90 -0.86 22.12 15.02
N LYS A 91 -0.96 21.61 13.78
CA LYS A 91 -2.26 21.46 13.10
C LYS A 91 -2.65 20.00 12.94
N LEU A 92 -1.77 19.17 12.38
CA LEU A 92 -2.10 17.80 12.01
C LEU A 92 -2.08 16.83 13.20
N ALA A 93 -1.04 16.87 14.04
CA ALA A 93 -0.93 15.95 15.18
C ALA A 93 -2.15 16.00 16.13
N PRO A 94 -2.67 17.18 16.56
CA PRO A 94 -3.85 17.25 17.41
C PRO A 94 -5.09 16.64 16.76
N MET A 95 -5.31 16.88 15.46
CA MET A 95 -6.43 16.29 14.72
C MET A 95 -6.34 14.77 14.65
N TYR A 96 -5.14 14.22 14.50
CA TYR A 96 -4.93 12.77 14.49
C TYR A 96 -5.15 12.15 15.85
N TYR A 97 -4.64 12.76 16.93
CA TYR A 97 -4.88 12.27 18.29
C TYR A 97 -6.38 12.24 18.62
N GLN A 98 -7.13 13.29 18.30
CA GLN A 98 -8.58 13.31 18.49
C GLN A 98 -9.29 12.19 17.72
N LYS A 99 -8.90 11.93 16.47
CA LYS A 99 -9.47 10.83 15.68
C LYS A 99 -9.12 9.47 16.26
N LEU A 100 -7.90 9.29 16.75
CA LEU A 100 -7.46 8.05 17.39
C LEU A 100 -8.24 7.81 18.69
N ASP A 101 -8.43 8.84 19.51
CA ASP A 101 -9.20 8.74 20.75
C ASP A 101 -10.66 8.35 20.51
N ILE A 102 -11.27 8.80 19.41
CA ILE A 102 -12.64 8.40 19.01
C ILE A 102 -12.68 6.94 18.55
N VAL A 103 -11.61 6.43 17.94
CA VAL A 103 -11.56 5.06 17.40
C VAL A 103 -11.21 4.03 18.48
N LEU A 104 -10.45 4.46 19.50
CA LEU A 104 -9.98 3.61 20.59
C LEU A 104 -10.94 3.56 21.80
N ASN A 105 -11.90 4.49 21.90
CA ASN A 105 -13.01 4.46 22.86
C ASN A 105 -14.28 3.90 22.22
#